data_AF-A0A838A948-F1
#
_entry.id   AF-A0A838A948-F1
#
_cell.length_a   1.000
_cell.length_b   1.000
_cell.length_c   1.000
_cell.angle_alpha   90.00
_cell.angle_beta   90.00
_cell.angle_gamma   90.00
#
_symmetry.space_group_name_H-M   'P 1'
#
loop_
_entity.id
_entity.type
_entity.pdbx_description
1 polymer ?
#
loop_
_entity_poly.entity_id
_entity_poly.type
_entity_poly.pdbx_seq_one_letter_code
_entity_poly.pdbx_strand_id
1 'polypeptide(L)'
;MRKSGLLPVLVLAAAVSACGGDSAQDQWADELAEAGIEVNEGLTYEDMFERAEVYCDFEDKNTVAQLAEQMLSDEKESSLTAPGQDPAEAAEVYADATWEHICQSGE
;
A
#
# COMPACT_ATOMS: atom_id res chain seq x y z
N MET A 1 6.04 49.39 14.18
CA MET A 1 4.96 48.43 13.87
C MET A 1 4.87 48.24 12.37
N ARG A 2 5.13 47.03 11.87
CA ARG A 2 4.45 46.35 10.76
C ARG A 2 5.20 45.06 10.48
N LYS A 3 4.52 43.98 10.81
CA LYS A 3 4.90 42.57 10.71
C LYS A 3 4.45 42.12 9.32
N SER A 4 5.39 41.70 8.48
CA SER A 4 5.09 41.07 7.18
C SER A 4 5.84 39.76 7.14
N GLY A 5 5.17 38.71 7.61
CA GLY A 5 5.53 37.33 7.31
C GLY A 5 4.86 36.94 6.01
N LEU A 6 5.62 36.32 5.12
CA LEU A 6 5.13 35.58 3.96
C LEU A 6 6.09 34.40 3.79
N LEU A 7 5.69 33.24 4.31
CA LEU A 7 6.27 31.94 3.97
C LEU A 7 5.75 31.55 2.59
N PRO A 8 6.60 31.13 1.63
CA PRO A 8 6.13 30.58 0.37
C PRO A 8 5.54 29.18 0.61
N VAL A 9 4.27 29.04 0.21
CA VAL A 9 3.52 27.79 0.16
C VAL A 9 4.21 26.85 -0.84
N LEU A 10 4.61 25.66 -0.37
CA LEU A 10 5.00 24.53 -1.21
C LEU A 10 3.74 24.07 -1.96
N VAL A 11 3.74 24.25 -3.28
CA VAL A 11 2.75 23.66 -4.18
C VAL A 11 3.24 22.26 -4.52
N LEU A 12 2.69 21.23 -3.86
CA LEU A 12 2.65 19.88 -4.44
C LEU A 12 1.29 19.70 -5.09
N ALA A 13 1.27 19.73 -6.41
CA ALA A 13 0.18 19.20 -7.20
C ALA A 13 0.82 18.22 -8.19
N ALA A 14 1.10 17.01 -7.73
CA ALA A 14 1.28 15.87 -8.61
C ALA A 14 -0.12 15.53 -9.15
N ALA A 15 -0.43 16.04 -10.34
CA ALA A 15 -1.56 15.56 -11.12
C ALA A 15 -1.16 14.20 -11.67
N VAL A 16 -1.67 13.12 -11.07
CA VAL A 16 -1.64 11.80 -11.70
C VAL A 16 -3.03 11.55 -12.25
N SER A 17 -3.08 11.43 -13.58
CA SER A 17 -4.29 11.23 -14.35
C SER A 17 -4.88 9.85 -14.09
N ALA A 18 -5.99 9.82 -13.37
CA ALA A 18 -6.91 8.69 -13.34
C ALA A 18 -7.40 8.40 -14.77
N CYS A 19 -7.01 7.24 -15.30
CA CYS A 19 -7.62 6.68 -16.49
C CYS A 19 -7.46 5.15 -16.48
N GLY A 20 -8.22 4.46 -15.63
CA GLY A 20 -8.63 3.08 -15.94
C GLY A 20 -8.58 2.02 -14.83
N GLY A 21 -8.09 2.30 -13.63
CA GLY A 21 -8.24 1.42 -12.46
C GLY A 21 -9.21 2.00 -11.44
N ASP A 22 -9.80 1.16 -10.59
CA ASP A 22 -10.53 1.63 -9.42
C ASP A 22 -9.53 2.42 -8.55
N SER A 23 -9.85 3.67 -8.19
CA SER A 23 -8.83 4.59 -7.65
C SER A 23 -8.16 4.06 -6.39
N ALA A 24 -8.85 3.21 -5.60
CA ALA A 24 -8.28 2.56 -4.43
C ALA A 24 -7.18 1.55 -4.80
N GLN A 25 -7.40 0.73 -5.83
CA GLN A 25 -6.42 -0.24 -6.31
C GLN A 25 -5.18 0.43 -6.86
N ASP A 26 -5.34 1.47 -7.68
CA ASP A 26 -4.21 2.19 -8.25
C ASP A 26 -3.37 2.85 -7.16
N GLN A 27 -4.01 3.54 -6.18
CA GLN A 27 -3.31 4.17 -5.06
C GLN A 27 -2.59 3.16 -4.17
N TRP A 28 -3.25 2.04 -3.86
CA TRP A 28 -2.68 0.95 -3.09
C TRP A 28 -1.47 0.33 -3.79
N ALA A 29 -1.59 0.03 -5.09
CA ALA A 29 -0.51 -0.57 -5.87
C ALA A 29 0.69 0.39 -6.02
N ASP A 30 0.43 1.67 -6.26
CA ASP A 30 1.47 2.70 -6.34
C ASP A 30 2.26 2.79 -5.02
N GLU A 31 1.57 2.80 -3.87
CA GLU A 31 2.23 2.87 -2.56
C GLU A 31 3.12 1.65 -2.27
N LEU A 32 2.64 0.44 -2.60
CA LEU A 32 3.45 -0.78 -2.48
C LEU A 32 4.68 -0.73 -3.39
N ALA A 33 4.51 -0.32 -4.65
CA ALA A 33 5.60 -0.22 -5.61
C ALA A 33 6.63 0.84 -5.21
N GLU A 34 6.21 2.00 -4.69
CA GLU A 34 7.09 3.03 -4.15
C GLU A 34 7.86 2.55 -2.91
N ALA A 35 7.23 1.68 -2.11
CA ALA A 35 7.87 1.02 -0.99
C ALA A 35 8.81 -0.13 -1.42
N GLY A 36 8.85 -0.53 -2.69
CA GLY A 36 9.67 -1.64 -3.17
C GLY A 36 9.10 -3.03 -2.86
N ILE A 37 7.79 -3.10 -2.58
CA ILE A 37 7.04 -4.35 -2.46
C ILE A 37 6.52 -4.70 -3.85
N GLU A 38 6.91 -5.86 -4.36
CA GLU A 38 6.59 -6.31 -5.71
C GLU A 38 5.72 -7.56 -5.67
N VAL A 39 4.89 -7.76 -6.70
CA VAL A 39 4.12 -8.99 -6.88
C VAL A 39 4.98 -10.04 -7.57
N ASN A 40 4.95 -11.28 -7.08
CA ASN A 40 5.74 -12.36 -7.67
C ASN A 40 5.25 -12.76 -9.09
N GLU A 41 6.14 -13.39 -9.86
CA GLU A 41 5.89 -13.74 -11.26
C GLU A 41 4.62 -14.59 -11.41
N GLY A 42 3.68 -14.14 -12.27
CA GLY A 42 2.42 -14.82 -12.54
C GLY A 42 1.23 -14.32 -11.72
N LEU A 43 1.43 -13.33 -10.85
CA LEU A 43 0.38 -12.59 -10.15
C LEU A 43 0.38 -11.11 -10.57
N THR A 44 -0.72 -10.44 -10.29
CA THR A 44 -0.91 -9.00 -10.52
C THR A 44 -1.25 -8.27 -9.24
N TYR A 45 -1.12 -6.94 -9.24
CA TYR A 45 -1.60 -6.13 -8.14
C TYR A 45 -3.12 -6.25 -7.95
N GLU A 46 -3.88 -6.51 -9.02
CA GLU A 46 -5.33 -6.81 -8.93
C GLU A 46 -5.60 -8.08 -8.12
N ASP A 47 -4.90 -9.19 -8.43
CA ASP A 47 -5.04 -10.45 -7.69
C ASP A 47 -4.72 -10.30 -6.19
N MET A 48 -3.81 -9.38 -5.88
CA MET A 48 -3.41 -9.09 -4.51
C MET A 48 -4.33 -8.10 -3.82
N PHE A 49 -4.91 -7.16 -4.56
CA PHE A 49 -5.91 -6.22 -4.07
C PHE A 49 -7.19 -6.97 -3.66
N GLU A 50 -7.71 -7.86 -4.51
CA GLU A 50 -8.87 -8.70 -4.19
C GLU A 50 -8.63 -9.55 -2.93
N ARG A 51 -7.39 -9.99 -2.72
CA ARG A 51 -7.01 -10.73 -1.50
C ARG A 51 -6.96 -9.83 -0.28
N ALA A 52 -6.47 -8.61 -0.43
CA ALA A 52 -6.41 -7.61 0.62
C ALA A 52 -7.81 -7.16 1.05
N GLU A 53 -8.79 -7.11 0.14
CA GLU A 53 -10.21 -6.87 0.49
C GLU A 53 -10.74 -7.90 1.48
N VAL A 54 -10.42 -9.18 1.30
CA VAL A 54 -10.79 -10.25 2.25
C VAL A 54 -10.13 -10.04 3.61
N TYR A 55 -8.95 -9.40 3.68
CA TYR A 55 -8.29 -9.13 4.95
C TYR A 55 -8.98 -8.02 5.76
N CYS A 56 -9.79 -7.17 5.12
CA CYS A 56 -10.57 -6.16 5.83
C CYS A 56 -11.69 -6.78 6.69
N ASP A 57 -12.15 -7.99 6.38
CA ASP A 57 -13.15 -8.71 7.18
C ASP A 57 -12.67 -9.07 8.60
N PHE A 58 -11.35 -9.02 8.85
CA PHE A 58 -10.79 -9.30 10.18
C PHE A 58 -10.89 -8.11 11.15
N GLU A 59 -11.28 -6.92 10.69
CA GLU A 59 -11.43 -5.69 11.49
C GLU A 59 -10.19 -5.34 12.37
N ASP A 60 -9.00 -5.83 12.02
CA ASP A 60 -7.75 -5.59 12.74
C ASP A 60 -6.54 -5.49 11.81
N LYS A 61 -5.95 -4.30 11.73
CA LYS A 61 -4.75 -4.02 10.93
C LYS A 61 -3.56 -4.89 11.31
N ASN A 62 -3.40 -5.25 12.60
CA ASN A 62 -2.28 -6.10 13.03
C ASN A 62 -2.40 -7.53 12.48
N THR A 63 -3.62 -8.00 12.27
CA THR A 63 -3.85 -9.30 11.63
C THR A 63 -3.45 -9.25 10.15
N VAL A 64 -3.74 -8.14 9.46
CA VAL A 64 -3.27 -7.91 8.07
C VAL A 64 -1.74 -7.92 7.99
N ALA A 65 -1.06 -7.23 8.91
CA ALA A 65 0.40 -7.20 8.98
C ALA A 65 1.00 -8.60 9.18
N GLN A 66 0.47 -9.40 10.12
CA GLN A 66 0.95 -10.76 10.33
C GLN A 66 0.73 -11.71 9.13
N LEU A 67 -0.34 -11.49 8.36
CA LEU A 67 -0.57 -12.24 7.12
C LEU A 67 0.41 -11.81 6.02
N ALA A 68 0.66 -10.51 5.90
CA ALA A 68 1.63 -9.96 4.96
C ALA A 68 3.05 -10.41 5.26
N GLU A 69 3.45 -10.42 6.54
CA GLU A 69 4.78 -10.89 6.98
C GLU A 69 4.97 -12.37 6.61
N GLN A 70 3.95 -13.21 6.77
CA GLN A 70 4.01 -14.61 6.36
C GLN A 70 4.18 -14.77 4.86
N MET A 71 3.53 -13.94 4.04
CA MET A 71 3.77 -13.92 2.59
C MET A 71 5.23 -13.51 2.33
N LEU A 72 5.63 -12.33 2.78
CA LEU A 72 6.94 -11.75 2.50
C LEU A 72 8.13 -12.57 3.05
N SER A 73 7.92 -13.39 4.07
CA SER A 73 8.97 -14.24 4.66
C SER A 73 9.32 -15.48 3.83
N ASP A 74 8.46 -15.92 2.89
CA ASP A 74 8.70 -17.10 2.07
C ASP A 74 8.83 -16.75 0.57
N GLU A 75 9.92 -16.08 0.21
CA GLU A 75 10.18 -15.57 -1.15
C GLU A 75 9.98 -16.59 -2.29
N LYS A 76 10.04 -17.90 -2.02
CA LYS A 76 9.92 -18.96 -3.05
C LYS A 76 8.47 -19.40 -3.32
N GLU A 77 7.58 -19.23 -2.36
CA GLU A 77 6.16 -19.60 -2.47
C GLU A 77 5.22 -18.41 -2.24
N SER A 78 5.78 -17.23 -1.96
CA SER A 78 5.02 -16.01 -1.69
C SER A 78 4.33 -15.47 -2.93
N SER A 79 3.26 -14.72 -2.70
CA SER A 79 2.66 -13.84 -3.69
C SER A 79 3.29 -12.46 -3.77
N LEU A 80 4.06 -12.05 -2.76
CA LEU A 80 4.75 -10.75 -2.65
C LEU A 80 6.24 -10.94 -2.33
N THR A 81 7.06 -10.02 -2.81
CA THR A 81 8.48 -9.94 -2.46
C THR A 81 8.86 -8.51 -2.09
N ALA A 82 9.87 -8.36 -1.24
CA ALA A 82 10.43 -7.05 -0.87
C ALA A 82 11.97 -7.17 -0.83
N PRO A 83 12.65 -7.17 -1.99
CA PRO A 83 14.07 -7.50 -2.07
C PRO A 83 14.94 -6.56 -1.23
N GLY A 84 15.68 -7.14 -0.28
CA GLY A 84 16.61 -6.38 0.57
C GLY A 84 15.95 -5.62 1.72
N GLN A 85 14.67 -5.88 1.99
CA GLN A 85 13.92 -5.32 3.12
C GLN A 85 13.67 -6.38 4.19
N ASP A 86 13.44 -5.94 5.43
CA ASP A 86 12.97 -6.83 6.49
C ASP A 86 11.49 -7.19 6.24
N PRO A 87 11.10 -8.48 6.26
CA PRO A 87 9.72 -8.88 5.99
C PRO A 87 8.68 -8.26 6.93
N ALA A 88 9.02 -8.00 8.20
CA ALA A 88 8.09 -7.38 9.14
C ALA A 88 7.89 -5.89 8.82
N GLU A 89 8.96 -5.18 8.44
CA GLU A 89 8.88 -3.78 8.01
C GLU A 89 8.05 -3.64 6.72
N ALA A 90 8.28 -4.49 5.73
CA ALA A 90 7.49 -4.51 4.50
C ALA A 90 6.02 -4.90 4.74
N ALA A 91 5.77 -5.78 5.71
CA ALA A 91 4.42 -6.17 6.11
C ALA A 91 3.64 -5.04 6.79
N GLU A 92 4.30 -4.20 7.58
CA GLU A 92 3.70 -2.99 8.16
C GLU A 92 3.25 -2.03 7.06
N VAL A 93 4.10 -1.77 6.06
CA VAL A 93 3.75 -0.93 4.91
C VAL A 93 2.57 -1.50 4.13
N TYR A 94 2.59 -2.82 3.87
CA TYR A 94 1.47 -3.49 3.21
C TYR A 94 0.15 -3.34 3.98
N ALA A 95 0.21 -3.51 5.31
CA ALA A 95 -0.97 -3.40 6.16
C ALA A 95 -1.49 -1.96 6.23
N ASP A 96 -0.61 -0.97 6.26
CA ASP A 96 -0.96 0.45 6.26
C ASP A 96 -1.67 0.85 4.97
N ALA A 97 -1.08 0.55 3.81
CA ALA A 97 -1.69 0.82 2.51
C ALA A 97 -3.04 0.10 2.36
N THR A 98 -3.12 -1.16 2.78
CA THR A 98 -4.37 -1.95 2.75
C THR A 98 -5.43 -1.30 3.63
N TRP A 99 -5.07 -0.86 4.84
CA TRP A 99 -6.03 -0.25 5.76
C TRP A 99 -6.50 1.13 5.31
N GLU A 100 -5.61 1.93 4.72
CA GLU A 100 -5.89 3.27 4.21
C GLU A 100 -6.77 3.23 2.96
N HIS A 101 -6.39 2.43 1.96
CA HIS A 101 -7.01 2.49 0.63
C HIS A 101 -8.12 1.46 0.42
N ILE A 102 -8.15 0.38 1.21
CA ILE A 102 -9.10 -0.72 1.02
C ILE A 102 -10.10 -0.76 2.17
N CYS A 103 -9.62 -0.99 3.40
CA CYS A 103 -10.52 -1.26 4.53
C CYS A 103 -11.31 -0.04 5.01
N GLN A 104 -10.74 1.16 4.95
CA GLN A 104 -11.43 2.41 5.32
C GLN A 104 -12.24 3.05 4.18
N SER A 105 -12.05 2.60 2.94
CA SER A 105 -12.73 3.19 1.77
C SER A 105 -14.19 2.74 1.60
N GLY A 106 -14.67 1.81 2.44
CA GLY A 106 -16.01 1.23 2.40
C GLY A 106 -17.06 1.86 3.34
N GLU A 107 -16.73 2.94 4.06
CA GLU A 107 -17.66 3.66 4.97
C GLU A 107 -18.44 4.81 4.29
#